data_AF-A0A950LV60-F1
#
_entry.id   AF-A0A950LV60-F1
#
_cell.length_a   1.000
_cell.length_b   1.000
_cell.length_c   1.000
_cell.angle_alpha   90.00
_cell.angle_beta   90.00
_cell.angle_gamma   90.00
#
_symmetry.space_group_name_H-M   'P 1'
#
loop_
_entity.id
_entity.type
_entity.pdbx_description
1 polymer ?
#
loop_
_entity_poly.entity_id
_entity_poly.type
_entity_poly.pdbx_seq_one_letter_code
_entity_poly.pdbx_strand_id
1 'polypeptide(L)' 'MSRAAAIVVGVGAEQGLGAALCRRFAAEGHHVFVAGRTPEKIGRVVASIAAAGGSAEAA' A
#
# COMPACT_ATOMS: atom_id res chain seq x y z
N MET A 1 4.48 14.51 14.96
CA MET A 1 5.35 14.60 13.76
C MET A 1 4.49 14.29 12.55
N SER A 2 4.60 15.06 11.46
CA SER A 2 3.90 14.74 10.21
C SER A 2 4.58 13.54 9.54
N ARG A 3 3.79 12.53 9.16
CA ARG A 3 4.25 11.38 8.38
C ARG A 3 4.09 11.73 6.89
N ALA A 4 5.14 11.51 6.10
CA ALA A 4 5.04 11.67 4.65
C ALA A 4 4.05 10.64 4.07
N ALA A 5 3.32 11.02 3.02
CA ALA A 5 2.34 10.17 2.38
C ALA A 5 2.76 9.81 0.95
N ALA A 6 2.38 8.62 0.51
CA ALA A 6 2.54 8.17 -0.88
C ALA A 6 1.20 7.61 -1.39
N ILE A 7 0.86 7.92 -2.63
CA ILE A 7 -0.26 7.27 -3.33
C ILE A 7 0.27 6.43 -4.47
N VAL A 8 -0.20 5.18 -4.56
CA VAL A 8 0.12 4.28 -5.67
C VAL A 8 -1.16 3.94 -6.40
N VAL A 9 -1.23 4.30 -7.67
CA VAL A 9 -2.39 4.09 -8.54
C VAL A 9 -2.11 2.93 -9.49
N GLY A 10 -3.12 2.11 -9.74
CA GLY A 10 -3.00 0.92 -10.60
C GLY A 10 -2.56 -0.32 -9.85
N VAL A 11 -2.82 -0.38 -8.53
CA VAL A 11 -2.49 -1.56 -7.71
C VAL A 11 -3.44 -2.71 -8.06
N GLY A 12 -2.85 -3.89 -8.19
CA GLY A 12 -3.53 -5.11 -8.61
C GLY A 12 -3.12 -6.28 -7.75
N ALA A 13 -2.47 -7.29 -8.34
CA ALA A 13 -2.04 -8.47 -7.59
C ALA A 13 -1.06 -8.12 -6.45
N GLU A 14 -1.12 -8.88 -5.35
CA GLU A 14 -0.21 -8.76 -4.19
C GLU A 14 1.27 -8.90 -4.59
N GLN A 15 1.54 -9.78 -5.56
CA GLN A 15 2.89 -9.99 -6.12
C GLN A 15 3.16 -9.11 -7.36
N GLY A 16 2.32 -8.11 -7.63
CA GLY A 16 2.49 -7.16 -8.73
C GLY A 16 3.35 -5.96 -8.35
N LEU A 17 3.75 -5.19 -9.37
CA LEU A 17 4.61 -4.01 -9.20
C LEU A 17 4.01 -2.94 -8.28
N GLY A 18 2.72 -2.61 -8.47
CA GLY A 18 2.04 -1.62 -7.63
C GLY A 18 2.08 -1.98 -6.14
N ALA A 19 1.81 -3.26 -5.81
CA ALA A 19 1.90 -3.74 -4.43
C ALA A 19 3.33 -3.70 -3.88
N ALA A 20 4.34 -4.02 -4.71
CA ALA A 20 5.74 -3.91 -4.32
C ALA A 20 6.15 -2.46 -4.00
N LEU A 21 5.68 -1.48 -4.78
CA LEU A 21 5.89 -0.06 -4.52
C LEU A 21 5.22 0.37 -3.21
N CYS A 22 3.98 -0.07 -2.95
CA CYS A 22 3.32 0.23 -1.68
C CYS A 22 4.13 -0.27 -0.48
N ARG A 23 4.60 -1.52 -0.54
CA ARG A 23 5.46 -2.08 0.53
C ARG A 23 6.76 -1.31 0.68
N ARG A 24 7.37 -0.87 -0.43
CA ARG A 24 8.60 -0.07 -0.40
C ARG A 24 8.39 1.27 0.31
N PHE A 25 7.37 2.04 -0.05
CA PHE A 25 7.10 3.32 0.59
C PHE A 25 6.72 3.16 2.07
N ALA A 26 5.95 2.13 2.40
CA ALA A 26 5.61 1.82 3.78
C ALA A 26 6.84 1.47 4.63
N ALA A 27 7.79 0.70 4.07
CA ALA A 27 9.07 0.37 4.72
C ALA A 27 9.97 1.59 4.93
N GLU A 28 9.85 2.61 4.06
CA GLU A 28 10.51 3.92 4.23
C GLU A 28 9.76 4.86 5.20
N GLY A 29 8.69 4.39 5.85
CA GLY A 29 7.96 5.14 6.86
C GLY A 29 6.82 6.01 6.34
N HIS A 30 6.46 5.92 5.05
CA HIS A 30 5.33 6.67 4.49
C HIS A 30 3.99 6.04 4.86
N HIS A 31 2.93 6.85 4.99
CA HIS A 31 1.55 6.33 4.98
C HIS A 31 1.12 6.14 3.52
N VAL A 32 0.63 4.95 3.17
CA VAL A 32 0.41 4.59 1.76
C VAL A 32 -1.08 4.49 1.42
N PHE A 33 -1.52 5.29 0.44
CA PHE A 33 -2.82 5.19 -0.18
C PHE A 33 -2.75 4.20 -1.35
N VAL A 34 -3.49 3.11 -1.26
CA VAL A 34 -3.46 2.00 -2.22
C VAL A 34 -4.69 2.09 -3.12
N ALA A 35 -4.51 2.54 -4.36
CA ALA A 35 -5.60 2.74 -5.31
C ALA A 35 -5.57 1.71 -6.45
N GLY A 36 -6.69 1.03 -6.67
CA GLY A 36 -6.87 0.12 -7.79
C GLY A 36 -8.29 -0.40 -7.90
N ARG A 37 -8.55 -1.21 -8.93
CA ARG A 37 -9.93 -1.54 -9.36
C ARG A 37 -10.63 -2.60 -8.51
N THR A 38 -9.88 -3.49 -7.85
CA THR A 38 -10.44 -4.69 -7.22
C THR A 38 -10.26 -4.60 -5.70
N PRO A 39 -11.31 -4.30 -4.93
CA PRO A 39 -11.21 -4.06 -3.49
C PRO A 39 -10.54 -5.19 -2.71
N GLU A 40 -10.79 -6.45 -3.09
CA GLU A 40 -10.20 -7.63 -2.43
C GLU A 40 -8.70 -7.73 -2.66
N LYS A 41 -8.22 -7.23 -3.80
CA LYS A 41 -6.77 -7.15 -4.07
C LYS A 41 -6.13 -6.01 -3.28
N ILE A 42 -6.80 -4.86 -3.19
CA ILE A 42 -6.34 -3.71 -2.40
C ILE A 42 -6.27 -4.06 -0.91
N GLY A 43 -7.31 -4.71 -0.38
CA GLY A 43 -7.36 -5.14 1.00
C GLY A 43 -6.22 -6.09 1.38
N ARG A 44 -5.80 -6.99 0.46
CA ARG A 44 -4.64 -7.86 0.67
C ARG A 44 -3.33 -7.07 0.80
N VAL A 45 -3.13 -6.05 -0.04
CA VAL A 45 -1.93 -5.19 0.00
C VAL A 45 -1.92 -4.36 1.28
N VAL A 46 -3.05 -3.77 1.66
CA VAL A 46 -3.18 -3.00 2.92
C VAL A 46 -2.89 -3.91 4.12
N ALA A 47 -3.48 -5.10 4.16
CA ALA A 47 -3.25 -6.06 5.23
C ALA A 47 -1.80 -6.54 5.30
N SER A 48 -1.14 -6.78 4.15
CA SER A 48 0.26 -7.21 4.12
C SER A 48 1.21 -6.11 4.62
N ILE A 49 0.92 -4.85 4.30
CA ILE A 49 1.66 -3.69 4.81
C ILE A 49 1.46 -3.53 6.32
N ALA A 50 0.22 -3.62 6.81
CA ALA A 50 -0.08 -3.52 8.23
C ALA A 50 0.59 -4.66 9.03
N ALA A 51 0.56 -5.89 8.52
CA ALA A 51 1.24 -7.04 9.13
C ALA A 51 2.77 -6.88 9.21
N ALA A 52 3.37 -6.12 8.28
CA ALA A 52 4.78 -5.77 8.30
C ALA A 52 5.10 -4.54 9.19
N GLY A 53 4.12 -4.00 9.93
CA GLY A 53 4.29 -2.82 10.78
C GLY A 53 4.23 -1.49 10.04
N GLY A 54 3.90 -1.51 8.74
CA GLY A 54 3.69 -0.31 7.93
C GLY A 54 2.30 0.32 8.17
N SER A 55 1.98 1.38 7.42
CA SER A 55 0.66 1.99 7.45
C SER A 55 0.18 2.26 6.04
N ALA A 56 -1.02 1.78 5.75
CA ALA A 56 -1.67 1.94 4.47
C ALA A 56 -3.18 1.93 4.63
N GLU A 57 -3.89 2.52 3.68
CA GLU A 57 -5.34 2.43 3.53
C GLU A 57 -5.74 2.35 2.06
N ALA A 58 -6.96 1.88 1.81
CA ALA A 58 -7.53 1.87 0.47
C ALA A 58 -7.95 3.29 0.07
N ALA A 59 -7.67 3.68 -1.18
CA ALA A 59 -8.05 4.97 -1.76
C ALA A 59 -8.95 4.79 -2.98
#